data_AF-A0A542EB05-F1
#
_entry.id   AF-A0A542EB05-F1
#
_cell.length_a   1.000
_cell.length_b   1.000
_cell.length_c   1.000
_cell.angle_alpha   90.00
_cell.angle_beta   90.00
_cell.angle_gamma   90.00
#
_symmetry.space_group_name_H-M   'P 1'
#
loop_
_entity.id
_entity.type
_entity.pdbx_description
1 polymer ?
#
loop_
_entity_poly.entity_id
_entity_poly.type
_entity_poly.pdbx_seq_one_letter_code
_entity_poly.pdbx_strand_id
1 'polypeptide(L)'
;MTEEPFDTSENAHRDRREHGGASALRPDDDELARRTEEERVEAGVDAYDPDDVPPATDEPVPTDVTQSAEYQDAEAELRREESEGEIYPLTERHPFPPSHYDRS
;
A
#
# COMPACT_ATOMS: atom_id res chain seq x y z
N MET A 1 -39.21 4.11 33.86
CA MET A 1 -38.48 4.03 32.59
C MET A 1 -38.61 2.60 32.14
N THR A 2 -39.28 2.37 31.01
CA THR A 2 -39.50 1.02 30.47
C THR A 2 -38.42 0.77 29.44
N GLU A 3 -37.59 -0.24 29.67
CA GLU A 3 -36.56 -0.69 28.73
C GLU A 3 -37.24 -1.64 27.73
N GLU A 4 -37.55 -1.14 26.53
CA GLU A 4 -37.90 -2.04 25.42
C GLU A 4 -36.63 -2.56 24.76
N PRO A 5 -36.49 -3.88 24.54
CA PRO A 5 -35.40 -4.42 23.75
C PRO A 5 -35.65 -4.11 22.27
N PHE A 6 -34.71 -3.41 21.61
CA PHE A 6 -34.69 -3.33 20.16
C PHE A 6 -34.25 -4.68 19.60
N ASP A 7 -35.22 -5.41 19.06
CA ASP A 7 -35.02 -6.67 18.34
C ASP A 7 -34.17 -6.39 17.09
N THR A 8 -32.97 -6.99 17.05
CA THR A 8 -32.03 -6.90 15.91
C THR A 8 -32.09 -8.16 15.06
N SER A 9 -33.24 -8.87 15.01
CA SER A 9 -33.39 -10.06 14.16
C SER A 9 -33.69 -9.69 12.70
N GLU A 10 -32.71 -9.09 12.02
CA GLU A 10 -32.63 -9.26 10.57
C GLU A 10 -31.66 -10.40 10.29
N ASN A 11 -32.19 -11.61 10.14
CA ASN A 11 -31.48 -12.77 9.59
C ASN A 11 -31.16 -12.53 8.10
N ALA A 12 -30.37 -11.51 7.80
CA ALA A 12 -29.80 -11.28 6.49
C ALA A 12 -28.59 -12.21 6.35
N HIS A 13 -28.83 -13.46 5.95
CA HIS A 13 -27.79 -14.31 5.39
C HIS A 13 -27.30 -13.68 4.08
N ARG A 14 -26.44 -12.66 4.17
CA ARG A 14 -25.70 -12.18 3.01
C ARG A 14 -24.76 -13.30 2.61
N ASP A 15 -25.05 -13.98 1.51
CA ASP A 15 -24.10 -14.91 0.91
C ASP A 15 -22.85 -14.10 0.52
N ARG A 16 -21.80 -14.21 1.33
CA ARG A 16 -20.53 -13.50 1.12
C ARG A 16 -19.73 -14.07 -0.05
N ARG A 17 -20.18 -15.16 -0.69
CA ARG A 17 -19.48 -15.76 -1.83
C ARG A 17 -19.69 -14.96 -3.10
N GLU A 18 -20.75 -14.18 -3.18
CA GLU A 18 -20.95 -13.22 -4.26
C GLU A 18 -20.40 -11.86 -3.83
N HIS A 19 -19.08 -11.75 -3.79
CA HIS A 19 -18.45 -10.44 -3.95
C HIS A 19 -18.86 -9.96 -5.34
N GLY A 20 -19.86 -9.08 -5.39
CA GLY A 20 -20.48 -8.56 -6.62
C GLY A 20 -19.43 -8.35 -7.69
N GLY A 21 -19.40 -9.28 -8.64
CA GLY A 21 -18.29 -9.41 -9.58
C GLY A 21 -18.12 -8.11 -10.35
N ALA A 22 -17.05 -7.37 -10.05
CA ALA A 22 -16.71 -6.15 -10.76
C ALA A 22 -16.49 -6.39 -12.26
N SER A 23 -16.40 -7.65 -12.69
CA SER A 23 -16.38 -8.09 -14.08
C SER A 23 -17.57 -7.58 -14.90
N ALA A 24 -18.76 -7.40 -14.30
CA ALA A 24 -19.95 -6.88 -14.98
C ALA A 24 -19.96 -5.34 -15.11
N LEU A 25 -19.05 -4.65 -14.42
CA LEU A 25 -18.91 -3.18 -14.40
C LEU A 25 -17.61 -2.73 -15.08
N ARG A 26 -16.80 -3.65 -15.63
CA ARG A 26 -15.60 -3.27 -16.37
C ARG A 26 -16.02 -2.50 -17.64
N PRO A 27 -15.57 -1.26 -17.81
CA PRO A 27 -15.72 -0.55 -19.08
C PRO A 27 -15.10 -1.36 -20.21
N ASP A 28 -15.60 -1.15 -21.42
CA ASP A 28 -15.01 -1.72 -22.63
C ASP A 28 -13.54 -1.26 -22.76
N ASP A 29 -12.60 -2.20 -22.83
CA ASP A 29 -11.16 -1.90 -22.84
C ASP A 29 -10.75 -1.13 -24.11
N ASP A 30 -11.41 -1.37 -25.25
CA ASP A 30 -11.14 -0.65 -26.51
C ASP A 30 -11.67 0.79 -26.41
N GLU A 31 -12.84 0.98 -25.79
CA GLU A 31 -13.37 2.31 -25.52
C GLU A 31 -12.47 3.10 -24.56
N LEU A 32 -12.00 2.45 -23.49
CA LEU A 32 -11.08 3.04 -22.53
C LEU A 32 -9.78 3.48 -23.21
N ALA A 33 -9.20 2.60 -24.04
CA ALA A 33 -7.98 2.90 -24.80
C ALA A 33 -8.17 4.11 -25.72
N ARG A 34 -9.30 4.19 -26.44
CA ARG A 34 -9.60 5.34 -27.30
C ARG A 34 -9.67 6.64 -26.52
N ARG A 35 -10.40 6.67 -25.40
CA ARG A 35 -10.54 7.87 -24.56
C ARG A 35 -9.20 8.30 -23.98
N THR A 36 -8.39 7.36 -23.52
CA THR A 36 -7.04 7.67 -23.02
C THR A 36 -6.17 8.31 -24.09
N GLU A 37 -6.23 7.83 -25.34
CA GLU A 37 -5.47 8.45 -26.44
C GLU A 37 -6.00 9.85 -26.78
N GLU A 38 -7.32 10.03 -26.84
CA GLU A 38 -7.94 11.36 -27.05
C GLU A 38 -7.48 12.36 -25.98
N GLU A 39 -7.47 11.94 -24.71
CA GLU A 39 -7.00 12.77 -23.59
C GLU A 39 -5.50 13.07 -23.67
N ARG A 40 -4.67 12.10 -24.09
CA ARG A 40 -3.23 12.33 -24.28
C ARG A 40 -2.96 13.34 -25.39
N VAL A 41 -3.68 13.24 -26.50
CA VAL A 41 -3.58 14.18 -27.63
C VAL A 41 -4.04 15.58 -27.21
N GLU A 42 -5.17 15.70 -26.53
CA GLU A 42 -5.68 16.99 -26.04
C GLU A 42 -4.72 17.64 -25.03
N ALA A 43 -4.17 16.86 -24.11
CA ALA A 43 -3.20 17.32 -23.13
C ALA A 43 -1.79 17.57 -23.71
N GLY A 44 -1.55 17.17 -24.97
CA GLY A 44 -0.23 17.22 -25.60
C GLY A 44 0.81 16.37 -24.86
N VAL A 45 0.38 15.24 -24.26
CA VAL A 45 1.24 14.36 -23.46
C VAL A 45 1.79 13.25 -24.33
N ASP A 46 3.07 13.35 -24.66
CA ASP A 46 3.81 12.33 -25.39
C ASP A 46 4.19 11.12 -24.50
N ALA A 47 4.59 10.03 -25.14
CA ALA A 47 5.08 8.86 -24.42
C ALA A 47 6.35 9.25 -23.65
N TYR A 48 6.57 8.64 -22.48
CA TYR A 48 7.79 8.88 -21.73
C TYR A 48 9.02 8.46 -22.54
N ASP A 49 9.90 9.43 -22.82
CA ASP A 49 11.22 9.21 -23.41
C ASP A 49 12.28 9.53 -22.34
N PRO A 50 13.12 8.55 -21.92
CA PRO A 50 14.18 8.81 -20.95
C PRO A 50 15.21 9.83 -21.43
N ASP A 51 15.36 10.04 -22.75
CA ASP A 51 16.25 11.04 -23.32
C ASP A 51 15.67 12.47 -23.27
N ASP A 52 14.34 12.61 -23.16
CA ASP A 52 13.64 13.90 -22.98
C ASP A 52 13.52 14.33 -21.51
N VAL A 53 14.02 13.51 -20.57
CA VAL A 53 14.04 13.88 -19.15
C VAL A 53 15.18 14.86 -18.90
N PRO A 54 14.91 16.08 -18.40
CA PRO A 54 15.96 17.00 -18.01
C PRO A 54 16.90 16.35 -16.99
N PRO A 55 18.20 16.65 -17.03
CA PRO A 55 19.12 16.13 -16.01
C PRO A 55 18.64 16.55 -14.62
N ALA A 56 18.88 15.70 -13.62
CA ALA A 56 18.61 16.05 -12.23
C ALA A 56 19.32 17.38 -11.89
N THR A 57 18.53 18.35 -11.41
CA THR A 57 19.05 19.68 -11.06
C THR A 57 19.41 19.81 -9.59
N ASP A 58 18.95 18.88 -8.76
CA ASP A 58 19.26 18.83 -7.34
C ASP A 58 20.73 18.49 -7.13
N GLU A 59 21.38 19.20 -6.21
CA GLU A 59 22.75 18.88 -5.81
C GLU A 59 22.76 17.51 -5.12
N PRO A 60 23.75 16.65 -5.41
CA PRO A 60 23.87 15.39 -4.71
C PRO A 60 24.06 15.67 -3.22
N VAL A 61 23.26 15.03 -2.37
CA VAL A 61 23.41 15.13 -0.92
C VAL A 61 24.81 14.60 -0.56
N PRO A 62 25.70 15.41 0.04
CA PRO A 62 27.11 15.04 0.23
C PRO A 62 27.31 14.07 1.40
N THR A 63 26.24 13.75 2.13
CA THR A 63 26.27 12.89 3.32
C THR A 63 25.61 11.56 3.04
N ASP A 64 26.31 10.49 3.41
CA ASP A 64 25.72 9.16 3.47
C ASP A 64 24.70 9.11 4.63
N VAL A 65 23.42 8.94 4.29
CA VAL A 65 22.34 8.84 5.28
C VAL A 65 22.55 7.68 6.23
N THR A 66 23.21 6.60 5.78
CA THR A 66 23.50 5.45 6.63
C THR A 66 24.48 5.78 7.75
N GLN A 67 25.23 6.88 7.65
CA GLN A 67 26.15 7.36 8.68
C GLN A 67 25.51 8.33 9.67
N SER A 68 24.24 8.71 9.50
CA SER A 68 23.55 9.57 10.45
C SER A 68 23.32 8.86 11.79
N ALA A 69 23.22 9.65 12.87
CA ALA A 69 22.94 9.10 14.19
C ALA A 69 21.56 8.44 14.22
N GLU A 70 20.56 9.06 13.60
CA GLU A 70 19.19 8.56 13.54
C GLU A 70 19.12 7.20 12.82
N TYR A 71 19.89 7.02 11.74
CA TYR A 71 19.94 5.75 11.02
C TYR A 71 20.63 4.66 11.86
N GLN A 72 21.77 4.99 12.48
CA GLN A 72 22.54 4.05 13.29
C GLN A 72 21.78 3.62 14.56
N ASP A 73 21.06 4.55 15.18
CA ASP A 73 20.19 4.26 16.34
C ASP A 73 19.02 3.35 15.93
N ALA A 74 18.35 3.65 14.82
CA ALA A 74 17.27 2.80 14.28
C ALA A 74 17.77 1.38 13.94
N GLU A 75 18.93 1.27 13.27
CA GLU A 75 19.55 -0.04 12.97
C GLU A 75 19.96 -0.81 14.23
N ALA A 76 20.38 -0.10 15.28
CA ALA A 76 20.73 -0.74 16.55
C ALA A 76 19.48 -1.27 17.26
N GLU A 77 18.37 -0.53 17.22
CA GLU A 77 17.08 -0.95 17.75
C GLU A 77 16.52 -2.16 17.00
N LEU A 78 16.44 -2.10 15.67
CA LEU A 78 15.97 -3.22 14.86
C LEU A 78 16.77 -4.50 15.15
N ARG A 79 18.09 -4.38 15.29
CA ARG A 79 18.96 -5.52 15.64
C ARG A 79 18.64 -6.10 17.02
N ARG A 80 18.33 -5.24 18.01
CA ARG A 80 17.91 -5.67 19.35
C ARG A 80 16.60 -6.46 19.24
N GLU A 81 15.58 -5.87 18.60
CA GLU A 81 14.25 -6.47 18.43
C GLU A 81 14.29 -7.80 17.67
N GLU A 82 15.10 -7.90 16.60
CA GLU A 82 15.33 -9.16 15.87
C GLU A 82 15.99 -10.22 16.76
N SER A 83 16.95 -9.82 17.60
CA SER A 83 17.64 -10.75 18.52
C SER A 83 16.75 -11.23 19.66
N GLU A 84 15.81 -10.38 20.10
CA GLU A 84 14.79 -10.68 21.11
C GLU A 84 13.60 -11.44 20.50
N GLY A 85 13.52 -11.53 19.17
CA GLY A 85 12.48 -12.23 18.44
C GLY A 85 11.16 -11.46 18.35
N GLU A 86 11.20 -10.15 18.62
CA GLU A 86 10.05 -9.25 18.57
C GLU A 86 9.63 -8.98 17.13
N ILE A 87 10.61 -8.84 16.23
CA ILE A 87 10.40 -8.72 14.80
C ILE A 87 11.13 -9.83 14.05
N TYR A 88 10.54 -10.31 12.97
CA TYR A 88 11.11 -11.34 12.12
C TYR A 88 10.53 -11.27 10.71
N PRO A 89 11.28 -11.71 9.69
CA PRO A 89 10.76 -11.78 8.33
C PRO A 89 9.65 -12.83 8.23
N LEU A 90 8.62 -12.52 7.44
CA LEU A 90 7.55 -13.46 7.14
C LEU A 90 8.09 -14.64 6.32
N THR A 91 7.89 -15.86 6.84
CA THR A 91 8.37 -17.11 6.23
C THR A 91 7.31 -18.20 6.39
N GLU A 92 7.47 -19.38 5.79
CA GLU A 92 6.55 -20.51 6.03
C GLU A 92 6.45 -20.90 7.52
N ARG A 93 7.53 -20.70 8.29
CA ARG A 93 7.56 -20.94 9.74
C ARG A 93 6.95 -19.78 10.54
N HIS A 94 7.01 -18.57 9.99
CA HIS A 94 6.44 -17.36 10.56
C HIS A 94 5.49 -16.71 9.54
N PRO A 95 4.35 -17.36 9.22
CA PRO A 95 3.49 -16.92 8.14
C PRO A 95 2.67 -15.67 8.49
N PHE A 96 2.69 -15.25 9.75
CA PHE A 96 1.96 -14.11 10.27
C PHE A 96 2.90 -13.14 10.96
N PRO A 97 2.58 -11.83 10.96
CA PRO A 97 3.33 -10.85 11.72
C PRO A 97 3.30 -11.18 13.22
N PRO A 98 4.25 -10.64 14.01
CA PRO A 98 4.25 -10.81 15.46
C PRO A 98 2.93 -10.35 16.07
N SER A 99 2.45 -11.09 17.08
CA SER A 99 1.17 -10.81 17.74
C SER A 99 1.20 -9.55 18.60
N HIS A 100 2.40 -9.12 19.00
CA HIS A 100 2.66 -7.90 19.74
C HIS A 100 3.90 -7.22 19.14
N TYR A 101 3.77 -5.93 18.87
CA TYR A 101 4.89 -5.01 18.75
C TYR A 101 5.06 -4.37 20.12
N ASP A 102 6.30 -4.14 20.58
CA ASP A 102 6.48 -3.53 21.89
C ASP A 102 5.82 -2.14 21.91
N ARG A 103 5.20 -1.79 23.04
CA ARG A 103 4.49 -0.51 23.20
C ARG A 103 5.50 0.53 23.68
N SER A 104 6.16 1.21 22.75
CA SER A 104 6.96 2.42 23.04
C SER A 104 6.15 3.49 23.78
#